data_AF-A0A8J3QKG0-F1
#
_entry.id   AF-A0A8J3QKG0-F1
#
_cell.length_a   1.000
_cell.length_b   1.000
_cell.length_c   1.000
_cell.angle_alpha   90.00
_cell.angle_beta   90.00
_cell.angle_gamma   90.00
#
_symmetry.space_group_name_H-M   'P 1'
#
loop_
_entity.id
_entity.type
_entity.pdbx_description
1 polymer ?
#
loop_
_entity_poly.entity_id
_entity_poly.type
_entity_poly.pdbx_seq_one_letter_code
_entity_poly.pdbx_strand_id
1 'polypeptide(L)'
;MAQLLDEVGLWLNEHVAEIQVGPVARDERKNVINTCVKYYFDALKALMAMLSSDGLLEYLVIRDEALQQAAALANRRRPHYVSCFGPEAVPVDELDAEIKQSIEAQIANRFLIEYSVAVSPSGELTMTSELYDRVLCLASEIVNKGMLSDALNYSLADPEVSLLPSIRLGVSRNDAYYQALRTYSGNRARSILDRERGRVTTPQGTDTTLSGDLEDAAEDEFGFSFQDLSALLGALVDEAFERDQDVVTVEASALVEILQRRTSLERPSIDSAIKRLTLGPSSAFDRPTPAVYPWRFNRDLSYMRRPLLLLATEPETYVFGMRRIYATLGYWHESIVSARYQAKSPKMKRYLGVARNKITEGFAHSVAVTLDKAPRIVRERVTKIGKVRLERVAGQTLGDIDVLVIDPPARAVYGLEVKDFEVARTPAELSNELQQIVHGEKCTVNLHQSRLSWLSEHLDLVLRHFGLVKEDPRRWSVVGYIVTSEPLVGPLVVESSIPFVTLDEVDDIMNRGRRSGRTSRRS
;
A
#
# COMPACT_ATOMS: atom_id res chain seq x y z
N MET A 1 16.07 7.56 -19.99
CA MET A 1 16.75 6.88 -18.86
C MET A 1 18.28 6.83 -18.99
N ALA A 2 18.87 6.20 -20.01
CA ALA A 2 20.34 6.03 -20.09
C ALA A 2 21.14 7.35 -19.97
N GLN A 3 20.71 8.40 -20.67
CA GLN A 3 21.35 9.72 -20.62
C GLN A 3 21.34 10.35 -19.22
N LEU A 4 20.25 10.19 -18.45
CA LEU A 4 20.14 10.71 -17.09
C LEU A 4 21.10 10.03 -16.10
N LEU A 5 21.42 8.76 -16.35
CA LEU A 5 22.40 8.02 -15.56
C LEU A 5 23.83 8.49 -15.84
N ASP A 6 24.11 8.88 -17.09
CA ASP A 6 25.38 9.47 -17.48
C ASP A 6 25.55 10.86 -16.87
N GLU A 7 24.53 11.70 -16.94
CA GLU A 7 24.57 13.07 -16.43
C GLU A 7 24.73 13.14 -14.91
N VAL A 8 23.96 12.35 -14.13
CA VAL A 8 24.15 12.32 -12.67
C VAL A 8 25.53 11.78 -12.30
N GLY A 9 26.02 10.79 -13.04
CA GLY A 9 27.31 10.17 -12.82
C GLY A 9 28.47 11.14 -13.03
N LEU A 10 28.42 11.87 -14.16
CA LEU A 10 29.35 12.95 -14.46
C LEU A 10 29.29 14.05 -13.40
N TRP A 11 28.08 14.51 -13.06
CA TRP A 11 27.90 15.58 -12.09
C TRP A 11 28.45 15.20 -10.70
N LEU A 12 28.19 13.96 -10.23
CA LEU A 12 28.75 13.45 -8.98
C LEU A 12 30.28 13.45 -9.00
N ASN A 13 30.88 12.99 -10.09
CA ASN A 13 32.34 12.93 -10.21
C ASN A 13 33.00 14.32 -10.25
N GLU A 14 32.35 15.30 -10.86
CA GLU A 14 32.87 16.66 -10.98
C GLU A 14 32.62 17.53 -9.74
N HIS A 15 31.51 17.33 -9.04
CA HIS A 15 31.02 18.28 -8.01
C HIS A 15 31.00 17.70 -6.59
N VAL A 16 31.20 16.40 -6.42
CA VAL A 16 31.27 15.76 -5.09
C VAL A 16 32.68 15.22 -4.89
N ALA A 17 33.51 15.97 -4.16
CA ALA A 17 34.95 15.72 -4.02
C ALA A 17 35.30 14.29 -3.55
N GLU A 18 34.42 13.65 -2.79
CA GLU A 18 34.61 12.33 -2.20
C GLU A 18 34.24 11.18 -3.14
N ILE A 19 33.61 11.45 -4.29
CA ILE A 19 33.13 10.41 -5.23
C ILE A 19 34.11 10.27 -6.40
N GLN A 20 34.87 9.18 -6.37
CA GLN A 20 35.75 8.75 -7.47
C GLN A 20 35.24 7.45 -8.09
N VAL A 21 35.73 7.13 -9.29
CA VAL A 21 35.47 5.83 -9.93
C VAL A 21 35.91 4.71 -8.99
N GLY A 22 34.99 3.82 -8.64
CA GLY A 22 35.19 2.77 -7.64
C GLY A 22 34.02 2.63 -6.68
N PRO A 23 34.15 1.74 -5.67
CA PRO A 23 33.14 1.53 -4.65
C PRO A 23 33.01 2.76 -3.73
N VAL A 24 31.77 3.09 -3.36
CA VAL A 24 31.46 4.11 -2.35
C VAL A 24 31.50 3.46 -0.96
N ALA A 25 32.20 4.11 -0.04
CA ALA A 25 32.32 3.70 1.37
C ALA A 25 30.92 3.56 2.01
N ARG A 26 30.75 2.56 2.88
CA ARG A 26 29.43 2.13 3.39
C ARG A 26 28.67 3.27 4.09
N ASP A 27 29.36 4.04 4.91
CA ASP A 27 28.90 5.22 5.62
C ASP A 27 28.48 6.37 4.70
N GLU A 28 29.13 6.50 3.53
CA GLU A 28 28.82 7.54 2.54
C GLU A 28 27.68 7.18 1.58
N ARG A 29 27.30 5.91 1.44
CA ARG A 29 26.28 5.45 0.46
C ARG A 29 24.98 6.25 0.57
N LYS A 30 24.50 6.47 1.80
CA LYS A 30 23.28 7.25 2.06
C LYS A 30 23.42 8.70 1.58
N ASN A 31 24.56 9.32 1.86
CA ASN A 31 24.84 10.69 1.47
C ASN A 31 24.86 10.84 -0.06
N VAL A 32 25.51 9.89 -0.76
CA VAL A 32 25.52 9.84 -2.23
C VAL A 32 24.12 9.70 -2.81
N ILE A 33 23.29 8.80 -2.29
CA ILE A 33 21.90 8.64 -2.79
C ILE A 33 21.07 9.89 -2.51
N ASN A 34 21.18 10.51 -1.34
CA ASN A 34 20.48 11.78 -1.04
C ASN A 34 20.90 12.90 -1.99
N THR A 35 22.19 12.94 -2.32
CA THR A 35 22.76 13.90 -3.26
C THR A 35 22.22 13.69 -4.68
N CYS A 36 22.02 12.43 -5.10
CA CYS A 36 21.33 12.12 -6.36
C CYS A 36 19.87 12.58 -6.36
N VAL A 37 19.13 12.36 -5.27
CA VAL A 37 17.74 12.83 -5.13
C VAL A 37 17.70 14.35 -5.32
N LYS A 38 18.60 15.07 -4.64
CA LYS A 38 18.71 16.53 -4.77
C LYS A 38 18.99 16.94 -6.22
N TYR A 39 19.96 16.31 -6.87
CA TYR A 39 20.31 16.58 -8.27
C TYR A 39 19.09 16.45 -9.19
N TYR A 40 18.34 15.35 -9.09
CA TYR A 40 17.17 15.14 -9.96
C TYR A 40 16.05 16.13 -9.66
N PHE A 41 15.82 16.50 -8.39
CA PHE A 41 14.89 17.56 -8.05
C PHE A 41 15.31 18.90 -8.66
N ASP A 42 16.58 19.29 -8.53
CA ASP A 42 17.07 20.56 -9.08
C ASP A 42 16.95 20.57 -10.61
N ALA A 43 17.29 19.47 -11.28
CA ALA A 43 17.16 19.32 -12.73
C ALA A 43 15.69 19.39 -13.18
N LEU A 44 14.77 18.75 -12.46
CA LEU A 44 13.34 18.85 -12.72
C LEU A 44 12.86 20.29 -12.54
N LYS A 45 13.21 20.95 -11.43
CA LYS A 45 12.84 22.34 -11.15
C LYS A 45 13.31 23.28 -12.27
N ALA A 46 14.56 23.13 -12.70
CA ALA A 46 15.13 23.94 -13.78
C ALA A 46 14.37 23.74 -15.10
N LEU A 47 14.10 22.48 -15.48
CA LEU A 47 13.39 22.19 -16.72
C LEU A 47 11.93 22.64 -16.68
N MET A 48 11.23 22.39 -15.57
CA MET A 48 9.84 22.82 -15.39
C MET A 48 9.71 24.33 -15.39
N ALA A 49 10.67 25.08 -14.82
CA ALA A 49 10.65 26.54 -14.79
C ALA A 49 10.74 27.19 -16.19
N MET A 50 11.26 26.46 -17.19
CA MET A 50 11.30 26.94 -18.58
C MET A 50 9.96 26.78 -19.31
N LEU A 51 9.04 25.98 -18.77
CA LEU A 51 7.77 25.70 -19.41
C LEU A 51 6.76 26.82 -19.18
N SER A 52 5.96 27.09 -20.20
CA SER A 52 4.76 27.92 -20.09
C SER A 52 3.68 27.18 -19.30
N SER A 53 2.91 27.93 -18.51
CA SER A 53 1.69 27.44 -17.85
C SER A 53 0.60 27.08 -18.85
N ASP A 54 0.60 27.71 -20.03
CA ASP A 54 -0.50 27.64 -20.98
C ASP A 54 -0.63 26.22 -21.56
N GLY A 55 -1.75 25.55 -21.24
CA GLY A 55 -2.05 24.19 -21.67
C GLY A 55 -1.21 23.09 -20.98
N LEU A 56 -0.33 23.44 -20.04
CA LEU A 56 0.56 22.48 -19.39
C LEU A 56 -0.22 21.49 -18.51
N LEU A 57 -1.14 22.00 -17.68
CA LEU A 57 -1.93 21.14 -16.80
C LEU A 57 -2.85 20.23 -17.61
N GLU A 58 -3.52 20.76 -18.62
CA GLU A 58 -4.36 20.00 -19.54
C GLU A 58 -3.55 18.89 -20.21
N TYR A 59 -2.34 19.18 -20.70
CA TYR A 59 -1.46 18.17 -21.28
C TYR A 59 -1.15 17.05 -20.29
N LEU A 60 -0.75 17.38 -19.06
CA LEU A 60 -0.41 16.38 -18.04
C LEU A 60 -1.63 15.56 -17.58
N VAL A 61 -2.81 16.16 -17.51
CA VAL A 61 -4.06 15.47 -17.19
C VAL A 61 -4.47 14.53 -18.32
N ILE A 62 -4.32 14.92 -19.59
CA ILE A 62 -4.53 14.01 -20.74
C ILE A 62 -3.61 12.80 -20.64
N ARG A 63 -2.34 12.99 -20.24
CA ARG A 63 -1.42 11.88 -20.00
C ARG A 63 -1.85 10.99 -18.84
N ASP A 64 -2.39 11.57 -17.78
CA ASP A 64 -2.96 10.81 -16.65
C ASP A 64 -4.16 9.96 -17.07
N GLU A 65 -5.09 10.53 -17.83
CA GLU A 65 -6.25 9.83 -18.40
C GLU A 65 -5.83 8.62 -19.25
N ALA A 66 -4.82 8.80 -20.11
CA ALA A 66 -4.26 7.73 -20.95
C ALA A 66 -3.62 6.62 -20.12
N LEU A 67 -2.86 6.97 -19.07
CA LEU A 67 -2.23 5.99 -18.16
C LEU A 67 -3.28 5.18 -17.39
N GLN A 68 -4.33 5.85 -16.89
CA GLN A 68 -5.44 5.19 -16.21
C GLN A 68 -6.21 4.25 -17.15
N GLN A 69 -6.49 4.70 -18.38
CA GLN A 69 -7.16 3.89 -19.39
C GLN A 69 -6.35 2.63 -19.73
N ALA A 70 -5.04 2.77 -19.96
CA ALA A 70 -4.16 1.65 -20.27
C ALA A 70 -4.15 0.60 -19.15
N ALA A 71 -4.03 1.03 -17.89
CA ALA A 71 -4.06 0.15 -16.73
C ALA A 71 -5.41 -0.57 -16.57
N ALA A 72 -6.53 0.15 -16.74
CA ALA A 72 -7.87 -0.41 -16.68
C ALA A 72 -8.11 -1.46 -17.78
N LEU A 73 -7.63 -1.18 -19.01
CA LEU A 73 -7.76 -2.09 -20.14
C LEU A 73 -6.93 -3.37 -19.96
N ALA A 74 -5.69 -3.24 -19.47
CA ALA A 74 -4.85 -4.39 -19.14
C ALA A 74 -5.52 -5.28 -18.08
N ASN A 75 -6.05 -4.66 -17.01
CA ASN A 75 -6.77 -5.38 -15.96
C ASN A 75 -8.05 -6.04 -16.45
N ARG A 76 -8.79 -5.41 -17.38
CA ARG A 76 -10.01 -5.99 -17.94
C ARG A 76 -9.74 -7.12 -18.93
N ARG A 77 -8.65 -7.06 -19.68
CA ARG A 77 -8.30 -8.09 -20.69
C ARG A 77 -7.72 -9.35 -20.07
N ARG A 78 -6.97 -9.22 -18.98
CA ARG A 78 -6.23 -10.34 -18.35
C ARG A 78 -7.10 -11.56 -17.99
N PRO A 79 -8.28 -11.43 -17.35
CA PRO A 79 -9.11 -12.58 -17.01
C PRO A 79 -9.56 -13.35 -18.24
N HIS A 80 -9.90 -12.63 -19.32
CA HIS A 80 -10.27 -13.24 -20.60
C HIS A 80 -9.10 -13.98 -21.24
N TYR A 81 -7.91 -13.37 -21.22
CA TYR A 81 -6.70 -14.01 -21.76
C TYR A 81 -6.34 -15.30 -20.99
N VAL A 82 -6.34 -15.24 -19.66
CA VAL A 82 -6.11 -16.40 -18.78
C VAL A 82 -7.16 -17.49 -19.00
N SER A 83 -8.42 -17.11 -19.20
CA SER A 83 -9.51 -18.06 -19.48
C SER A 83 -9.35 -18.77 -20.83
N CYS A 84 -8.82 -18.09 -21.85
CA CYS A 84 -8.62 -18.66 -23.17
C CYS A 84 -7.36 -19.53 -23.28
N PHE A 85 -6.27 -19.14 -22.63
CA PHE A 85 -4.94 -19.73 -22.86
C PHE A 85 -4.31 -20.39 -21.62
N GLY A 86 -4.98 -20.32 -20.46
CA GLY A 86 -4.42 -20.71 -19.17
C GLY A 86 -3.49 -19.64 -18.60
N PRO A 87 -3.24 -19.62 -17.28
CA PRO A 87 -2.32 -18.64 -16.69
C PRO A 87 -0.85 -18.91 -17.02
N GLU A 88 -0.50 -20.12 -17.46
CA GLU A 88 0.85 -20.41 -17.93
C GLU A 88 1.20 -19.62 -19.20
N ALA A 89 0.19 -19.11 -19.92
CA ALA A 89 0.37 -18.25 -21.10
C ALA A 89 0.79 -16.81 -20.74
N VAL A 90 0.75 -16.42 -19.46
CA VAL A 90 1.21 -15.10 -18.99
C VAL A 90 2.42 -15.32 -18.07
N PRO A 91 3.66 -15.10 -18.55
CA PRO A 91 4.83 -15.20 -17.71
C PRO A 91 4.75 -14.24 -16.52
N VAL A 92 4.98 -14.77 -15.32
CA VAL A 92 4.87 -14.01 -14.05
C VAL A 92 5.80 -12.79 -14.05
N ASP A 93 7.01 -12.94 -14.57
CA ASP A 93 8.01 -11.87 -14.61
C ASP A 93 7.63 -10.75 -15.59
N GLU A 94 6.97 -11.10 -16.71
CA GLU A 94 6.46 -10.11 -17.67
C GLU A 94 5.30 -9.32 -17.05
N LEU A 95 4.37 -10.00 -16.38
CA LEU A 95 3.27 -9.36 -15.68
C LEU A 95 3.77 -8.42 -14.56
N ASP A 96 4.74 -8.88 -13.77
CA ASP A 96 5.36 -8.07 -12.72
C ASP A 96 6.05 -6.82 -13.31
N ALA A 97 6.78 -6.96 -14.42
CA ALA A 97 7.41 -5.85 -15.11
C ALA A 97 6.39 -4.84 -15.66
N GLU A 98 5.31 -5.32 -16.30
CA GLU A 98 4.23 -4.47 -16.83
C GLU A 98 3.55 -3.67 -15.70
N ILE A 99 3.20 -4.33 -14.59
CA ILE A 99 2.57 -3.69 -13.43
C ILE A 99 3.50 -2.61 -12.85
N LYS A 100 4.79 -2.91 -12.70
CA LYS A 100 5.78 -1.96 -12.16
C LYS A 100 5.94 -0.73 -13.04
N GLN A 101 6.10 -0.93 -14.36
CA GLN A 101 6.23 0.18 -15.31
C GLN A 101 4.98 1.06 -15.31
N SER A 102 3.78 0.46 -15.29
CA SER A 102 2.52 1.18 -15.23
C SER A 102 2.38 2.03 -13.96
N ILE A 103 2.71 1.46 -12.79
CA ILE A 103 2.66 2.17 -11.50
C ILE A 103 3.68 3.31 -11.47
N GLU A 104 4.90 3.07 -11.94
CA GLU A 104 5.97 4.06 -11.97
C GLU A 104 5.59 5.28 -12.83
N ALA A 105 5.08 5.06 -14.04
CA ALA A 105 4.61 6.12 -14.91
C ALA A 105 3.45 6.93 -14.29
N GLN A 106 2.49 6.25 -13.65
CA GLN A 106 1.38 6.91 -12.96
C GLN A 106 1.85 7.78 -11.79
N ILE A 107 2.76 7.28 -10.94
CA ILE A 107 3.29 8.05 -9.82
C ILE A 107 4.10 9.26 -10.32
N ALA A 108 4.93 9.06 -11.34
CA ALA A 108 5.75 10.12 -11.92
C ALA A 108 4.88 11.21 -12.57
N ASN A 109 3.89 10.85 -13.40
CA ASN A 109 2.99 11.82 -14.03
C ASN A 109 2.16 12.58 -12.98
N ARG A 110 1.66 11.87 -11.95
CA ARG A 110 0.96 12.49 -10.83
C ARG A 110 1.83 13.52 -10.12
N PHE A 111 3.10 13.20 -9.89
CA PHE A 111 4.04 14.13 -9.28
C PHE A 111 4.25 15.38 -10.14
N LEU A 112 4.34 15.23 -11.47
CA LEU A 112 4.41 16.38 -12.38
C LEU A 112 3.16 17.27 -12.28
N ILE A 113 1.96 16.69 -12.23
CA ILE A 113 0.71 17.45 -12.02
C ILE A 113 0.76 18.22 -10.69
N GLU A 114 1.09 17.53 -9.60
CA GLU A 114 1.16 18.11 -8.26
C GLU A 114 2.20 19.24 -8.18
N TYR A 115 3.34 19.08 -8.83
CA TYR A 115 4.39 20.09 -8.91
C TYR A 115 3.96 21.29 -9.77
N SER A 116 3.41 21.05 -10.97
CA SER A 116 2.98 22.09 -11.90
C SER A 116 1.92 22.99 -11.32
N VAL A 117 0.90 22.44 -10.63
CA VAL A 117 -0.17 23.25 -10.04
C VAL A 117 0.31 24.02 -8.80
N ALA A 118 1.28 23.48 -8.07
CA ALA A 118 1.81 24.13 -6.88
C ALA A 118 2.74 25.30 -7.22
N VAL A 119 3.57 25.13 -8.25
CA VAL A 119 4.59 26.12 -8.66
C VAL A 119 4.08 27.10 -9.70
N SER A 120 3.15 26.67 -10.57
CA SER A 120 2.64 27.44 -11.72
C SER A 120 3.77 28.03 -12.57
N PRO A 121 4.49 27.20 -13.37
CA PRO A 121 5.59 27.66 -14.20
C PRO A 121 5.23 28.83 -15.12
N SER A 122 6.14 29.78 -15.29
CA SER A 122 5.93 31.02 -16.06
C SER A 122 6.94 31.21 -17.20
N GLY A 123 7.53 30.11 -17.68
CA GLY A 123 8.46 30.12 -18.81
C GLY A 123 7.75 30.26 -20.15
N GLU A 124 8.51 30.08 -21.23
CA GLU A 124 8.03 30.30 -22.61
C GLU A 124 7.89 29.01 -23.42
N LEU A 125 8.48 27.90 -22.95
CA LEU A 125 8.49 26.65 -23.69
C LEU A 125 7.15 25.91 -23.56
N THR A 126 6.54 25.55 -24.69
CA THR A 126 5.39 24.66 -24.71
C THR A 126 5.82 23.21 -24.46
N MET A 127 5.02 22.47 -23.68
CA MET A 127 5.26 21.05 -23.44
C MET A 127 5.20 20.23 -24.74
N THR A 128 6.27 19.49 -25.04
CA THR A 128 6.35 18.54 -26.15
C THR A 128 6.45 17.11 -25.62
N SER A 129 6.26 16.10 -26.48
CA SER A 129 6.47 14.69 -26.07
C SER A 129 7.90 14.40 -25.63
N GLU A 130 8.91 15.01 -26.25
CA GLU A 130 10.31 14.85 -25.85
C GLU A 130 10.57 15.46 -24.46
N LEU A 131 10.06 16.67 -24.22
CA LEU A 131 10.15 17.30 -22.90
C LEU A 131 9.39 16.50 -21.85
N TYR A 132 8.21 15.98 -22.20
CA TYR A 132 7.41 15.12 -21.33
C TYR A 132 8.18 13.87 -20.91
N ASP A 133 8.74 13.12 -21.86
CA ASP A 133 9.54 11.92 -21.58
C ASP A 133 10.73 12.25 -20.67
N ARG A 134 11.34 13.42 -20.88
CA ARG A 134 12.45 13.91 -20.06
C ARG A 134 12.03 14.22 -18.62
N VAL A 135 10.96 14.99 -18.41
CA VAL A 135 10.48 15.32 -17.05
C VAL A 135 9.89 14.10 -16.35
N LEU A 136 9.24 13.20 -17.08
CA LEU A 136 8.70 11.95 -16.54
C LEU A 136 9.84 11.05 -16.06
N CYS A 137 10.94 10.96 -16.82
CA CYS A 137 12.12 10.20 -16.43
C CYS A 137 12.81 10.79 -15.19
N LEU A 138 12.90 12.12 -15.08
CA LEU A 138 13.38 12.80 -13.87
C LEU A 138 12.49 12.51 -12.67
N ALA A 139 11.17 12.63 -12.83
CA ALA A 139 10.18 12.33 -11.80
C ALA A 139 10.25 10.87 -11.32
N SER A 140 10.42 9.93 -12.24
CA SER A 140 10.62 8.50 -11.93
C SER A 140 11.91 8.28 -11.13
N GLU A 141 13.03 8.88 -11.52
CA GLU A 141 14.29 8.74 -10.75
C GLU A 141 14.21 9.41 -9.37
N ILE A 142 13.50 10.53 -9.23
CA ILE A 142 13.19 11.13 -7.91
C ILE A 142 12.47 10.12 -7.01
N VAL A 143 11.45 9.43 -7.54
CA VAL A 143 10.70 8.41 -6.80
C VAL A 143 11.60 7.22 -6.44
N ASN A 144 12.35 6.68 -7.41
CA ASN A 144 13.20 5.51 -7.23
C ASN A 144 14.34 5.77 -6.23
N LYS A 145 15.07 6.89 -6.38
CA LYS A 145 16.12 7.28 -5.43
C LYS A 145 15.56 7.69 -4.08
N GLY A 146 14.36 8.29 -4.02
CA GLY A 146 13.66 8.60 -2.78
C GLY A 146 13.29 7.35 -1.98
N MET A 147 12.75 6.32 -2.64
CA MET A 147 12.52 5.00 -2.03
C MET A 147 13.83 4.38 -1.53
N LEU A 148 14.91 4.44 -2.31
CA LEU A 148 16.20 3.92 -1.90
C LEU A 148 16.81 4.67 -0.71
N SER A 149 16.69 6.01 -0.71
CA SER A 149 17.10 6.87 0.39
C SER A 149 16.38 6.48 1.69
N ASP A 150 15.07 6.26 1.62
CA ASP A 150 14.28 5.80 2.77
C ASP A 150 14.72 4.40 3.21
N ALA A 151 14.93 3.46 2.29
CA ALA A 151 15.38 2.11 2.62
C ALA A 151 16.73 2.11 3.36
N LEU A 152 17.69 2.94 2.91
CA LEU A 152 18.96 3.15 3.61
C LEU A 152 18.76 3.85 4.96
N ASN A 153 17.91 4.88 5.02
CA ASN A 153 17.66 5.65 6.24
C ASN A 153 17.06 4.78 7.36
N TYR A 154 16.18 3.85 7.00
CA TYR A 154 15.56 2.91 7.94
C TYR A 154 16.36 1.61 8.10
N SER A 155 17.57 1.51 7.54
CA SER A 155 18.44 0.31 7.59
C SER A 155 17.75 -0.97 7.07
N LEU A 156 16.84 -0.82 6.11
CA LEU A 156 16.15 -1.94 5.46
C LEU A 156 17.01 -2.57 4.37
N ALA A 157 17.84 -1.75 3.72
CA ALA A 157 18.70 -2.14 2.61
C ALA A 157 20.14 -1.65 2.87
N ASP A 158 21.11 -2.35 2.29
CA ASP A 158 22.53 -1.93 2.29
C ASP A 158 23.18 -2.33 0.95
N PRO A 159 22.68 -1.79 -0.17
CA PRO A 159 23.23 -2.12 -1.48
C PRO A 159 24.65 -1.59 -1.61
N GLU A 160 25.49 -2.35 -2.30
CA GLU A 160 26.74 -1.81 -2.83
C GLU A 160 26.43 -0.67 -3.80
N VAL A 161 27.08 0.47 -3.58
CA VAL A 161 27.04 1.64 -4.44
C VAL A 161 28.45 1.86 -4.97
N SER A 162 28.56 2.11 -6.27
CA SER A 162 29.85 2.37 -6.91
C SER A 162 29.68 3.35 -8.07
N LEU A 163 30.67 4.19 -8.30
CA LEU A 163 30.79 4.91 -9.57
C LEU A 163 31.56 4.00 -10.54
N LEU A 164 30.89 3.55 -11.60
CA LEU A 164 31.47 2.61 -12.56
C LEU A 164 32.52 3.30 -13.45
N PRO A 165 33.41 2.55 -14.14
CA PRO A 165 34.34 3.13 -15.12
C PRO A 165 33.65 3.91 -16.24
N SER A 166 32.38 3.59 -16.51
CA SER A 166 31.53 4.33 -17.43
C SER A 166 30.93 5.60 -16.82
N ILE A 167 31.46 6.09 -15.69
CA ILE A 167 30.98 7.20 -14.85
C ILE A 167 29.55 7.07 -14.31
N ARG A 168 28.81 6.01 -14.64
CA ARG A 168 27.44 5.79 -14.14
C ARG A 168 27.46 5.34 -12.69
N LEU A 169 26.48 5.80 -11.91
CA LEU A 169 26.24 5.29 -10.56
C LEU A 169 25.62 3.89 -10.62
N GLY A 170 26.40 2.88 -10.27
CA GLY A 170 25.95 1.50 -10.07
C GLY A 170 25.39 1.30 -8.67
N VAL A 171 24.18 0.75 -8.59
CA VAL A 171 23.56 0.32 -7.33
C VAL A 171 23.18 -1.15 -7.46
N SER A 172 23.78 -1.99 -6.62
CA SER A 172 23.46 -3.43 -6.61
C SER A 172 22.03 -3.66 -6.13
N ARG A 173 21.40 -4.74 -6.63
CA ARG A 173 20.04 -5.16 -6.22
C ARG A 173 20.05 -6.57 -5.62
N ASN A 174 21.18 -6.97 -5.04
CA ASN A 174 21.42 -8.34 -4.58
C ASN A 174 21.28 -8.52 -3.07
N ASP A 175 20.97 -7.46 -2.32
CA ASP A 175 20.73 -7.56 -0.88
C ASP A 175 19.40 -8.26 -0.54
N ALA A 176 19.23 -8.61 0.73
CA ALA A 176 18.05 -9.31 1.24
C ALA A 176 16.75 -8.52 0.99
N TYR A 177 16.81 -7.19 1.05
CA TYR A 177 15.68 -6.30 0.81
C TYR A 177 15.14 -6.42 -0.62
N TYR A 178 16.01 -6.29 -1.61
CA TYR A 178 15.61 -6.41 -3.01
C TYR A 178 15.19 -7.83 -3.38
N GLN A 179 15.78 -8.85 -2.75
CA GLN A 179 15.32 -10.24 -2.89
C GLN A 179 13.92 -10.42 -2.33
N ALA A 180 13.64 -9.91 -1.12
CA ALA A 180 12.31 -9.93 -0.50
C ALA A 180 11.26 -9.25 -1.37
N LEU A 181 11.55 -8.05 -1.92
CA LEU A 181 10.64 -7.35 -2.82
C LEU A 181 10.36 -8.11 -4.12
N ARG A 182 11.37 -8.77 -4.71
CA ARG A 182 11.20 -9.63 -5.90
C ARG A 182 10.30 -10.82 -5.60
N THR A 183 10.57 -11.54 -4.51
CA THR A 183 9.75 -12.68 -4.07
C THR A 183 8.31 -12.26 -3.82
N TYR A 184 8.10 -11.16 -3.10
CA TYR A 184 6.77 -10.63 -2.83
C TYR A 184 6.02 -10.26 -4.12
N SER A 185 6.66 -9.54 -5.04
CA SER A 185 6.00 -9.08 -6.27
C SER A 185 5.66 -10.25 -7.19
N GLY A 186 6.55 -11.25 -7.29
CA GLY A 186 6.29 -12.49 -8.03
C GLY A 186 5.14 -13.30 -7.42
N ASN A 187 5.07 -13.42 -6.09
CA ASN A 187 3.96 -14.08 -5.42
C ASN A 187 2.63 -13.34 -5.63
N ARG A 188 2.65 -12.01 -5.59
CA ARG A 188 1.48 -11.18 -5.90
C ARG A 188 1.01 -11.37 -7.34
N ALA A 189 1.92 -11.38 -8.31
CA ALA A 189 1.59 -11.62 -9.71
C ALA A 189 0.98 -13.02 -9.92
N ARG A 190 1.51 -14.05 -9.26
CA ARG A 190 0.89 -15.39 -9.24
C ARG A 190 -0.51 -15.39 -8.65
N SER A 191 -0.69 -14.77 -7.47
CA SER A 191 -1.99 -14.65 -6.82
C SER A 191 -3.04 -13.97 -7.71
N ILE A 192 -2.64 -12.93 -8.45
CA ILE A 192 -3.50 -12.30 -9.47
C ILE A 192 -3.94 -13.34 -10.51
N LEU A 193 -2.99 -14.08 -11.11
CA LEU A 193 -3.30 -15.09 -12.13
C LEU A 193 -4.17 -16.23 -11.60
N ASP A 194 -3.93 -16.71 -10.39
CA ASP A 194 -4.73 -17.75 -9.76
C ASP A 194 -6.15 -17.27 -9.45
N ARG A 195 -6.32 -16.01 -9.02
CA ARG A 195 -7.64 -15.42 -8.83
C ARG A 195 -8.40 -15.25 -10.15
N GLU A 196 -7.69 -14.98 -11.25
CA GLU A 196 -8.32 -14.87 -12.57
C GLU A 196 -8.83 -16.23 -13.10
N ARG A 197 -8.25 -17.37 -12.69
CA ARG A 197 -8.79 -18.71 -13.03
C ARG A 197 -10.23 -18.92 -12.55
N GLY A 198 -10.64 -18.27 -11.45
CA GLY A 198 -11.97 -18.38 -10.86
C GLY A 198 -12.98 -17.32 -11.33
N ARG A 199 -12.55 -16.31 -12.10
CA ARG A 199 -13.38 -15.17 -12.50
C ARG A 199 -13.91 -15.32 -13.94
N VAL A 200 -14.88 -16.21 -14.11
CA VAL A 200 -15.78 -16.17 -15.28
C VAL A 200 -17.23 -15.98 -14.82
N THR A 201 -17.48 -15.02 -13.92
CA THR A 201 -18.84 -14.48 -13.68
C THR A 201 -18.78 -13.14 -12.95
N THR A 202 -19.44 -12.16 -13.56
CA THR A 202 -20.06 -10.92 -13.05
C THR A 202 -19.36 -10.08 -11.96
N PRO A 203 -19.35 -8.74 -12.09
CA PRO A 203 -19.04 -7.86 -10.97
C PRO A 203 -20.03 -8.16 -9.84
N GLN A 204 -19.56 -8.74 -8.74
CA GLN A 204 -20.32 -8.67 -7.50
C GLN A 204 -20.29 -7.20 -7.10
N GLY A 205 -21.44 -6.53 -7.20
CA GLY A 205 -21.64 -5.29 -6.49
C GLY A 205 -21.37 -5.58 -5.02
N THR A 206 -20.30 -5.00 -4.50
CA THR A 206 -20.14 -4.88 -3.06
C THR A 206 -21.34 -4.09 -2.59
N ASP A 207 -22.13 -4.67 -1.69
CA ASP A 207 -23.21 -3.97 -1.02
C ASP A 207 -22.58 -2.83 -0.21
N THR A 208 -22.47 -1.66 -0.84
CA THR A 208 -21.89 -0.43 -0.31
C THR A 208 -22.99 0.37 0.39
N THR A 209 -23.79 -0.29 1.22
CA THR A 209 -24.56 0.45 2.20
C THR A 209 -23.57 1.00 3.24
N LEU A 210 -23.19 2.25 3.04
CA LEU A 210 -22.36 2.98 3.99
C LEU A 210 -23.12 3.05 5.31
N SER A 211 -22.46 2.68 6.40
CA SER A 211 -23.06 2.77 7.74
C SER A 211 -23.37 4.23 8.06
N GLY A 212 -24.49 4.53 8.72
CA GLY A 212 -24.79 5.89 9.18
C GLY A 212 -23.64 6.53 9.99
N ASP A 213 -22.91 5.72 10.76
CA ASP A 213 -21.71 6.15 11.49
C ASP A 213 -20.59 6.73 10.59
N LEU A 214 -20.50 6.31 9.33
CA LEU A 214 -19.54 6.83 8.36
C LEU A 214 -19.97 8.21 7.86
N GLU A 215 -21.25 8.40 7.56
CA GLU A 215 -21.77 9.69 7.11
C GLU A 215 -21.56 10.76 8.19
N ASP A 216 -21.93 10.46 9.45
CA ASP A 216 -21.71 11.34 10.61
C ASP A 216 -20.24 11.67 10.85
N ALA A 217 -19.35 10.70 10.61
CA ALA A 217 -17.92 10.89 10.74
C ALA A 217 -17.35 11.73 9.58
N ALA A 218 -17.85 11.51 8.36
CA ALA A 218 -17.46 12.24 7.16
C ALA A 218 -17.86 13.71 7.26
N GLU A 219 -19.09 14.02 7.71
CA GLU A 219 -19.52 15.39 7.92
C GLU A 219 -18.64 16.15 8.91
N ASP A 220 -18.26 15.50 10.01
CA ASP A 220 -17.38 16.09 11.04
C ASP A 220 -15.92 16.26 10.58
N GLU A 221 -15.42 15.36 9.73
CA GLU A 221 -14.05 15.41 9.20
C GLU A 221 -13.91 16.33 7.98
N PHE A 222 -14.91 16.36 7.10
CA PHE A 222 -14.84 16.99 5.77
C PHE A 222 -15.79 18.17 5.58
N GLY A 223 -16.83 18.29 6.41
CA GLY A 223 -17.93 19.25 6.21
C GLY A 223 -18.96 18.81 5.17
N PHE A 224 -18.92 17.56 4.72
CA PHE A 224 -19.89 16.94 3.81
C PHE A 224 -19.88 15.41 4.02
N SER A 225 -20.99 14.76 3.67
CA SER A 225 -21.16 13.31 3.81
C SER A 225 -20.43 12.54 2.69
N PHE A 226 -20.20 11.24 2.86
CA PHE A 226 -19.64 10.42 1.78
C PHE A 226 -20.63 10.24 0.62
N GLN A 227 -21.94 10.26 0.93
CA GLN A 227 -22.99 10.34 -0.07
C GLN A 227 -22.88 11.64 -0.90
N ASP A 228 -22.63 12.78 -0.26
CA ASP A 228 -22.43 14.06 -0.95
C ASP A 228 -21.21 13.99 -1.87
N LEU A 229 -20.10 13.42 -1.37
CA LEU A 229 -18.89 13.21 -2.16
C LEU A 229 -19.17 12.37 -3.42
N SER A 230 -19.90 11.25 -3.26
CA SER A 230 -20.28 10.39 -4.38
C SER A 230 -21.16 11.12 -5.39
N ALA A 231 -22.13 11.91 -4.93
CA ALA A 231 -23.02 12.68 -5.80
C ALA A 231 -22.27 13.76 -6.57
N LEU A 232 -21.36 14.49 -5.91
CA LEU A 232 -20.54 15.54 -6.52
C LEU A 232 -19.58 14.99 -7.56
N LEU A 233 -18.82 13.93 -7.23
CA LEU A 233 -17.91 13.31 -8.19
C LEU A 233 -18.67 12.68 -9.36
N GLY A 234 -19.82 12.05 -9.11
CA GLY A 234 -20.71 11.53 -10.15
C GLY A 234 -21.18 12.63 -11.10
N ALA A 235 -21.62 13.77 -10.58
CA ALA A 235 -22.05 14.92 -11.38
C ALA A 235 -20.93 15.45 -12.31
N LEU A 236 -19.67 15.44 -11.87
CA LEU A 236 -18.52 15.84 -12.68
C LEU A 236 -18.18 14.81 -13.77
N VAL A 237 -18.35 13.51 -13.48
CA VAL A 237 -18.20 12.44 -14.48
C VAL A 237 -19.28 12.57 -15.55
N ASP A 238 -20.53 12.76 -15.15
CA ASP A 238 -21.67 12.93 -16.08
C ASP A 238 -21.48 14.17 -16.96
N GLU A 239 -21.01 15.28 -16.39
CA GLU A 239 -20.70 16.50 -17.15
C GLU A 239 -19.61 16.26 -18.20
N ALA A 240 -18.50 15.61 -17.84
CA ALA A 240 -17.43 15.28 -18.78
C ALA A 240 -17.92 14.33 -19.88
N PHE A 241 -18.73 13.35 -19.52
CA PHE A 241 -19.33 12.39 -20.45
C PHE A 241 -20.28 13.06 -21.44
N GLU A 242 -21.16 13.94 -20.98
CA GLU A 242 -22.09 14.68 -21.85
C GLU A 242 -21.38 15.67 -22.78
N ARG A 243 -20.24 16.21 -22.35
CA ARG A 243 -19.37 17.05 -23.20
C ARG A 243 -18.55 16.28 -24.21
N ASP A 244 -18.49 14.94 -24.12
CA ASP A 244 -17.57 14.07 -24.87
C ASP A 244 -16.10 14.52 -24.69
N GLN A 245 -15.72 14.84 -23.44
CA GLN A 245 -14.40 15.34 -23.08
C GLN A 245 -13.76 14.50 -21.98
N ASP A 246 -12.56 13.96 -22.25
CA ASP A 246 -11.75 13.29 -21.23
C ASP A 246 -11.18 14.27 -20.19
N VAL A 247 -10.96 15.53 -20.60
CA VAL A 247 -10.43 16.62 -19.76
C VAL A 247 -11.31 17.86 -19.92
N VAL A 248 -11.77 18.39 -18.80
CA VAL A 248 -12.68 19.53 -18.75
C VAL A 248 -12.01 20.71 -18.07
N THR A 249 -12.02 21.86 -18.76
CA THR A 249 -11.68 23.18 -18.19
C THR A 249 -12.97 23.96 -17.95
N VAL A 250 -13.15 24.48 -16.75
CA VAL A 250 -14.41 25.13 -16.34
C VAL A 250 -14.18 26.26 -15.34
N GLU A 251 -14.86 27.38 -15.51
CA GLU A 251 -14.87 28.48 -14.54
C GLU A 251 -15.59 28.06 -13.24
N ALA A 252 -15.16 28.63 -12.11
CA ALA A 252 -15.71 28.32 -10.79
C ALA A 252 -17.23 28.55 -10.70
N SER A 253 -17.73 29.62 -11.32
CA SER A 253 -19.17 29.93 -11.39
C SER A 253 -19.95 28.81 -12.08
N ALA A 254 -19.51 28.40 -13.28
CA ALA A 254 -20.12 27.33 -14.04
C ALA A 254 -19.99 25.97 -13.33
N LEU A 255 -18.85 25.70 -12.68
CA LEU A 255 -18.64 24.49 -11.88
C LEU A 255 -19.69 24.36 -10.78
N VAL A 256 -19.92 25.45 -10.03
CA VAL A 256 -20.96 25.46 -9.00
C VAL A 256 -22.35 25.25 -9.61
N GLU A 257 -22.68 25.92 -10.72
CA GLU A 257 -23.98 25.74 -11.39
C GLU A 257 -24.20 24.31 -11.87
N ILE A 258 -23.16 23.63 -12.36
CA ILE A 258 -23.21 22.20 -12.72
C ILE A 258 -23.56 21.37 -11.49
N LEU A 259 -22.86 21.58 -10.38
CA LEU A 259 -23.07 20.82 -9.15
C LEU A 259 -24.44 21.09 -8.52
N GLN A 260 -24.91 22.33 -8.51
CA GLN A 260 -26.24 22.69 -8.01
C GLN A 260 -27.39 22.12 -8.87
N ARG A 261 -27.19 22.00 -10.18
CA ARG A 261 -28.22 21.43 -11.08
C ARG A 261 -28.30 19.91 -10.98
N ARG A 262 -27.16 19.24 -10.76
CA ARG A 262 -27.05 17.77 -10.78
C ARG A 262 -27.15 17.13 -9.39
N THR A 263 -27.06 17.92 -8.32
CA THR A 263 -27.13 17.43 -6.95
C THR A 263 -28.19 18.19 -6.14
N SER A 264 -28.66 17.62 -5.04
CA SER A 264 -29.55 18.29 -4.09
C SER A 264 -28.78 19.06 -3.00
N LEU A 265 -27.49 19.33 -3.21
CA LEU A 265 -26.61 19.89 -2.19
C LEU A 265 -26.74 21.41 -2.11
N GLU A 266 -26.67 21.93 -0.89
CA GLU A 266 -26.63 23.36 -0.67
C GLU A 266 -25.27 23.96 -1.04
N ARG A 267 -25.30 25.25 -1.38
CA ARG A 267 -24.10 25.99 -1.80
C ARG A 267 -22.92 25.87 -0.82
N PRO A 268 -23.10 25.97 0.52
CA PRO A 268 -21.98 25.81 1.46
C PRO A 268 -21.31 24.43 1.40
N SER A 269 -22.08 23.35 1.22
CA SER A 269 -21.54 21.99 1.08
C SER A 269 -20.77 21.83 -0.22
N ILE A 270 -21.30 22.37 -1.33
CA ILE A 270 -20.62 22.41 -2.63
C ILE A 270 -19.29 23.16 -2.51
N ASP A 271 -19.28 24.36 -1.92
CA ASP A 271 -18.06 25.16 -1.76
C ASP A 271 -17.02 24.45 -0.87
N SER A 272 -17.46 23.81 0.22
CA SER A 272 -16.58 23.02 1.09
C SER A 272 -15.96 21.84 0.35
N ALA A 273 -16.76 21.13 -0.45
CA ALA A 273 -16.30 19.99 -1.22
C ALA A 273 -15.34 20.39 -2.34
N ILE A 274 -15.65 21.44 -3.11
CA ILE A 274 -14.72 21.99 -4.11
C ILE A 274 -13.40 22.31 -3.43
N LYS A 275 -13.40 23.08 -2.34
CA LYS A 275 -12.18 23.41 -1.59
C LYS A 275 -11.40 22.18 -1.11
N ARG A 276 -12.09 21.12 -0.68
CA ARG A 276 -11.45 19.87 -0.22
C ARG A 276 -10.87 19.06 -1.37
N LEU A 277 -11.51 19.07 -2.53
CA LEU A 277 -11.12 18.37 -3.77
C LEU A 277 -10.15 19.19 -4.63
N THR A 278 -9.90 20.45 -4.30
CA THR A 278 -8.97 21.30 -5.04
C THR A 278 -7.52 21.09 -4.62
N LEU A 279 -6.65 21.01 -5.62
CA LEU A 279 -5.21 21.20 -5.55
C LEU A 279 -4.87 22.53 -6.23
N GLY A 280 -4.07 23.36 -5.58
CA GLY A 280 -3.74 24.71 -6.06
C GLY A 280 -2.32 25.13 -5.71
N PRO A 281 -1.96 26.41 -6.01
CA PRO A 281 -0.64 26.96 -5.74
C PRO A 281 -0.18 26.75 -4.29
N SER A 282 1.10 26.42 -4.11
CA SER A 282 1.67 26.10 -2.80
C SER A 282 3.20 26.24 -2.77
N SER A 283 3.72 26.84 -1.70
CA SER A 283 5.17 26.90 -1.42
C SER A 283 5.74 25.61 -0.83
N ALA A 284 4.96 24.53 -0.76
CA ALA A 284 5.39 23.27 -0.15
C ALA A 284 6.60 22.63 -0.87
N PHE A 285 6.86 22.98 -2.14
CA PHE A 285 8.02 22.53 -2.91
C PHE A 285 9.29 23.39 -2.73
N ASP A 286 9.19 24.54 -2.07
CA ASP A 286 10.35 25.37 -1.70
C ASP A 286 11.16 24.68 -0.59
N ARG A 287 10.44 24.10 0.38
CA ARG A 287 10.98 23.27 1.45
C ARG A 287 10.22 21.95 1.53
N PRO A 288 10.56 20.99 0.66
CA PRO A 288 9.88 19.70 0.60
C PRO A 288 9.88 18.99 1.96
N THR A 289 8.70 18.52 2.35
CA THR A 289 8.49 17.64 3.52
C THR A 289 7.86 16.32 3.04
N PRO A 290 7.73 15.28 3.89
CA PRO A 290 7.04 14.06 3.52
C PRO A 290 5.62 14.26 2.95
N ALA A 291 4.99 15.42 3.17
CA ALA A 291 3.69 15.77 2.59
C ALA A 291 3.72 15.97 1.05
N VAL A 292 4.89 16.20 0.45
CA VAL A 292 5.05 16.40 -1.00
C VAL A 292 6.02 15.42 -1.66
N TYR A 293 6.62 14.49 -0.90
CA TYR A 293 7.49 13.46 -1.47
C TYR A 293 6.65 12.48 -2.30
N PRO A 294 6.90 12.33 -3.62
CA PRO A 294 6.03 11.55 -4.49
C PRO A 294 6.06 10.04 -4.20
N TRP A 295 7.12 9.56 -3.54
CA TRP A 295 7.25 8.17 -3.05
C TRP A 295 6.60 7.92 -1.68
N ARG A 296 6.03 8.96 -1.03
CA ARG A 296 5.24 8.80 0.19
C ARG A 296 3.76 8.69 -0.16
N PHE A 297 3.10 7.68 0.41
CA PHE A 297 1.70 7.40 0.14
C PHE A 297 0.80 8.10 1.15
N ASN A 298 -0.51 8.12 0.87
CA ASN A 298 -1.52 8.64 1.78
C ASN A 298 -1.37 10.15 2.13
N ARG A 299 -0.69 10.91 1.27
CA ARG A 299 -0.49 12.36 1.43
C ARG A 299 -1.81 13.12 1.24
N ASP A 300 -2.05 14.15 2.05
CA ASP A 300 -3.25 15.01 1.93
C ASP A 300 -3.24 15.86 0.64
N LEU A 301 -2.06 16.27 0.18
CA LEU A 301 -1.85 17.05 -1.05
C LEU A 301 -1.67 16.19 -2.31
N SER A 302 -2.19 14.95 -2.29
CA SER A 302 -2.09 14.04 -3.44
C SER A 302 -3.20 14.32 -4.45
N TYR A 303 -2.87 14.34 -5.74
CA TYR A 303 -3.85 14.48 -6.83
C TYR A 303 -4.93 13.38 -6.80
N MET A 304 -4.60 12.18 -6.30
CA MET A 304 -5.58 11.10 -6.05
C MET A 304 -6.75 11.53 -5.16
N ARG A 305 -6.52 12.47 -4.22
CA ARG A 305 -7.53 12.97 -3.28
C ARG A 305 -8.15 14.28 -3.70
N ARG A 306 -7.40 15.07 -4.48
CA ARG A 306 -7.70 16.44 -4.86
C ARG A 306 -7.70 16.54 -6.39
N PRO A 307 -8.73 16.00 -7.06
CA PRO A 307 -8.74 15.85 -8.52
C PRO A 307 -9.08 17.15 -9.27
N LEU A 308 -9.53 18.20 -8.59
CA LEU A 308 -9.77 19.51 -9.18
C LEU A 308 -8.48 20.33 -9.14
N LEU A 309 -7.93 20.71 -10.28
CA LEU A 309 -6.72 21.51 -10.37
C LEU A 309 -7.09 22.98 -10.58
N LEU A 310 -6.62 23.87 -9.71
CA LEU A 310 -6.79 25.30 -9.89
C LEU A 310 -5.82 25.81 -10.97
N LEU A 311 -6.36 26.13 -12.15
CA LEU A 311 -5.61 26.59 -13.33
C LEU A 311 -5.32 28.09 -13.26
N ALA A 312 -6.34 28.89 -12.93
CA ALA A 312 -6.26 30.34 -12.85
C ALA A 312 -7.09 30.86 -11.67
N THR A 313 -6.75 32.02 -11.13
CA THR A 313 -7.50 32.68 -10.05
C THR A 313 -8.42 33.79 -10.56
N GLU A 314 -8.17 34.32 -11.77
CA GLU A 314 -8.93 35.44 -12.35
C GLU A 314 -9.16 35.24 -13.88
N PRO A 315 -10.37 34.80 -14.31
CA PRO A 315 -11.40 34.21 -13.46
C PRO A 315 -10.92 32.89 -12.84
N GLU A 316 -11.44 32.56 -11.67
CA GLU A 316 -11.13 31.29 -11.01
C GLU A 316 -11.56 30.12 -11.92
N THR A 317 -10.59 29.31 -12.34
CA THR A 317 -10.78 28.27 -13.38
C THR A 317 -10.17 26.95 -12.93
N TYR A 318 -10.90 25.87 -13.17
CA TYR A 318 -10.55 24.52 -12.77
C TYR A 318 -10.32 23.61 -13.98
N VAL A 319 -9.39 22.66 -13.84
CA VAL A 319 -9.16 21.56 -14.78
C VAL A 319 -9.31 20.23 -14.05
N PHE A 320 -10.02 19.27 -14.67
CA PHE A 320 -10.10 17.90 -14.16
C PHE A 320 -10.19 16.86 -15.29
N GLY A 321 -9.70 15.64 -15.02
CA GLY A 321 -9.82 14.48 -15.90
C GLY A 321 -10.96 13.55 -15.47
N MET A 322 -11.74 13.05 -16.42
CA MET A 322 -12.91 12.23 -16.17
C MET A 322 -12.58 10.94 -15.38
N ARG A 323 -11.60 10.13 -15.83
CA ARG A 323 -11.23 8.89 -15.14
C ARG A 323 -10.58 9.18 -13.80
N ARG A 324 -9.82 10.28 -13.68
CA ARG A 324 -9.29 10.70 -12.38
C ARG A 324 -10.39 10.96 -11.37
N ILE A 325 -11.43 11.72 -11.73
CA ILE A 325 -12.59 11.98 -10.87
C ILE A 325 -13.24 10.65 -10.45
N TYR A 326 -13.49 9.77 -11.42
CA TYR A 326 -14.05 8.44 -11.15
C TYR A 326 -13.19 7.63 -10.17
N ALA A 327 -11.87 7.60 -10.38
CA ALA A 327 -10.93 6.88 -9.54
C ALA A 327 -10.78 7.48 -8.13
N THR A 328 -11.00 8.78 -7.95
CA THR A 328 -10.90 9.46 -6.64
C THR A 328 -11.91 8.91 -5.65
N LEU A 329 -13.16 8.64 -6.06
CA LEU A 329 -14.17 8.07 -5.17
C LEU A 329 -13.72 6.69 -4.63
N GLY A 330 -13.26 5.82 -5.53
CA GLY A 330 -12.71 4.52 -5.17
C GLY A 330 -11.52 4.63 -4.22
N TYR A 331 -10.61 5.57 -4.46
CA TYR A 331 -9.44 5.80 -3.60
C TYR A 331 -9.82 6.27 -2.18
N TRP A 332 -10.80 7.17 -2.05
CA TRP A 332 -11.31 7.61 -0.75
C TRP A 332 -12.01 6.46 -0.01
N HIS A 333 -12.90 5.76 -0.70
CA HIS A 333 -13.61 4.60 -0.15
C HIS A 333 -12.61 3.55 0.36
N GLU A 334 -11.67 3.13 -0.49
CA GLU A 334 -10.66 2.14 -0.13
C GLU A 334 -9.82 2.61 1.06
N SER A 335 -9.39 3.88 1.08
CA SER A 335 -8.59 4.43 2.19
C SER A 335 -9.35 4.41 3.53
N ILE A 336 -10.66 4.65 3.53
CA ILE A 336 -11.48 4.69 4.74
C ILE A 336 -11.82 3.27 5.20
N VAL A 337 -12.31 2.43 4.28
CA VAL A 337 -12.71 1.06 4.60
C VAL A 337 -11.53 0.21 5.02
N SER A 338 -10.34 0.42 4.45
CA SER A 338 -9.08 -0.22 4.90
C SER A 338 -8.53 0.36 6.22
N ALA A 339 -9.17 1.38 6.79
CA ALA A 339 -8.66 2.13 7.93
C ALA A 339 -7.26 2.76 7.71
N ARG A 340 -6.86 3.03 6.46
CA ARG A 340 -5.62 3.76 6.12
C ARG A 340 -5.77 5.27 6.20
N TYR A 341 -6.98 5.81 6.11
CA TYR A 341 -7.19 7.26 6.08
C TYR A 341 -6.59 7.96 7.33
N GLN A 342 -5.88 9.06 7.12
CA GLN A 342 -5.28 9.85 8.20
C GLN A 342 -6.29 10.83 8.78
N ALA A 343 -7.15 10.33 9.66
CA ALA A 343 -8.19 11.12 10.29
C ALA A 343 -7.65 12.20 11.23
N LYS A 344 -8.31 13.37 11.21
CA LYS A 344 -8.01 14.50 12.10
C LYS A 344 -9.06 14.60 13.20
N SER A 345 -10.33 14.43 12.85
CA SER A 345 -11.49 14.54 13.73
C SER A 345 -11.61 13.35 14.70
N PRO A 346 -12.12 13.56 15.92
CA PRO A 346 -12.36 12.48 16.88
C PRO A 346 -13.37 11.44 16.37
N LYS A 347 -14.43 11.87 15.68
CA LYS A 347 -15.45 10.95 15.15
C LYS A 347 -14.87 10.02 14.09
N MET A 348 -14.13 10.57 13.13
CA MET A 348 -13.49 9.77 12.09
C MET A 348 -12.41 8.84 12.67
N LYS A 349 -11.60 9.30 13.64
CA LYS A 349 -10.65 8.41 14.35
C LYS A 349 -11.34 7.23 15.02
N ARG A 350 -12.48 7.47 15.68
CA ARG A 350 -13.28 6.42 16.31
C ARG A 350 -13.83 5.45 15.27
N TYR A 351 -14.41 5.95 14.18
CA TYR A 351 -14.93 5.15 13.08
C TYR A 351 -13.85 4.21 12.52
N LEU A 352 -12.68 4.75 12.16
CA LEU A 352 -11.57 3.97 11.64
C LEU A 352 -11.05 2.93 12.64
N GLY A 353 -11.08 3.24 13.94
CA GLY A 353 -10.76 2.27 14.99
C GLY A 353 -11.73 1.09 15.03
N VAL A 354 -13.03 1.35 14.89
CA VAL A 354 -14.05 0.30 14.80
C VAL A 354 -13.90 -0.51 13.52
N ALA A 355 -13.67 0.15 12.37
CA ALA A 355 -13.43 -0.52 11.09
C ALA A 355 -12.22 -1.46 11.16
N ARG A 356 -11.09 -0.99 11.71
CA ARG A 356 -9.89 -1.79 11.90
C ARG A 356 -10.12 -3.00 12.81
N ASN A 357 -10.86 -2.83 13.90
CA ASN A 357 -11.21 -3.95 14.77
C ASN A 357 -12.08 -4.97 14.03
N LYS A 358 -13.08 -4.53 13.26
CA LYS A 358 -13.94 -5.43 12.47
C LYS A 358 -13.14 -6.24 11.44
N ILE A 359 -12.17 -5.62 10.77
CA ILE A 359 -11.25 -6.30 9.83
C ILE A 359 -10.44 -7.37 10.56
N THR A 360 -9.76 -6.98 11.65
CA THR A 360 -8.90 -7.88 12.43
C THR A 360 -9.69 -9.07 12.98
N GLU A 361 -10.86 -8.81 13.55
CA GLU A 361 -11.74 -9.83 14.12
C GLU A 361 -12.34 -10.74 13.04
N GLY A 362 -12.74 -10.18 11.90
CA GLY A 362 -13.25 -10.94 10.76
C GLY A 362 -12.21 -11.90 10.19
N PHE A 363 -10.95 -11.46 10.11
CA PHE A 363 -9.85 -12.32 9.66
C PHE A 363 -9.54 -13.42 10.67
N ALA A 364 -9.46 -13.11 11.98
CA ALA A 364 -9.30 -14.12 13.04
C ALA A 364 -10.40 -15.19 13.00
N HIS A 365 -11.65 -14.76 12.78
CA HIS A 365 -12.78 -15.68 12.62
C HIS A 365 -12.63 -16.55 11.38
N SER A 366 -12.24 -15.98 10.23
CA SER A 366 -11.98 -16.75 9.00
C SER A 366 -10.90 -17.82 9.19
N VAL A 367 -9.81 -17.49 9.90
CA VAL A 367 -8.76 -18.45 10.27
C VAL A 367 -9.34 -19.57 11.12
N ALA A 368 -10.10 -19.25 12.17
CA ALA A 368 -10.69 -20.24 13.06
C ALA A 368 -11.64 -21.20 12.33
N VAL A 369 -12.56 -20.65 11.51
CA VAL A 369 -13.51 -21.44 10.71
C VAL A 369 -12.79 -22.36 9.73
N THR A 370 -11.75 -21.87 9.05
CA THR A 370 -10.98 -22.66 8.08
C THR A 370 -10.25 -23.82 8.75
N LEU A 371 -9.75 -23.62 9.97
CA LEU A 371 -8.99 -24.62 10.70
C LEU A 371 -9.86 -25.58 11.53
N ASP A 372 -11.14 -25.29 11.72
CA ASP A 372 -12.11 -26.11 12.48
C ASP A 372 -12.53 -27.37 11.71
N LYS A 373 -11.55 -28.27 11.54
CA LYS A 373 -11.67 -29.55 10.85
C LYS A 373 -11.50 -30.68 11.85
N ALA A 374 -12.53 -31.51 12.02
CA ALA A 374 -12.48 -32.64 12.93
C ALA A 374 -11.23 -33.54 12.69
N PRO A 375 -10.58 -34.06 13.75
CA PRO A 375 -10.97 -33.97 15.17
C PRO A 375 -10.26 -32.82 15.91
N ARG A 376 -9.93 -31.70 15.23
CA ARG A 376 -9.36 -30.52 15.89
C ARG A 376 -10.39 -29.85 16.80
N ILE A 377 -9.89 -29.15 17.81
CA ILE A 377 -10.69 -28.26 18.66
C ILE A 377 -10.15 -26.85 18.48
N VAL A 378 -10.98 -25.94 17.98
CA VAL A 378 -10.59 -24.55 17.72
C VAL A 378 -11.29 -23.60 18.69
N ARG A 379 -10.57 -22.62 19.23
CA ARG A 379 -11.12 -21.55 20.08
C ARG A 379 -10.55 -20.20 19.65
N GLU A 380 -11.43 -19.20 19.58
CA GLU A 380 -11.07 -17.81 19.31
C GLU A 380 -10.89 -17.03 20.62
N ARG A 381 -10.02 -16.01 20.62
CA ARG A 381 -9.82 -15.01 21.68
C ARG A 381 -9.66 -15.62 23.08
N VAL A 382 -8.70 -16.54 23.20
CA VAL A 382 -8.47 -17.27 24.44
C VAL A 382 -7.73 -16.39 25.45
N THR A 383 -8.45 -15.93 26.48
CA THR A 383 -7.90 -15.13 27.60
C THR A 383 -7.65 -15.96 28.87
N LYS A 384 -8.18 -17.19 28.92
CA LYS A 384 -8.06 -18.10 30.07
C LYS A 384 -8.26 -19.55 29.65
N ILE A 385 -7.68 -20.48 30.41
CA ILE A 385 -7.92 -21.92 30.31
C ILE A 385 -8.53 -22.41 31.62
N GLY A 386 -9.77 -22.91 31.56
CA GLY A 386 -10.56 -23.20 32.75
C GLY A 386 -10.75 -21.95 33.62
N LYS A 387 -10.16 -21.95 34.82
CA LYS A 387 -10.19 -20.82 35.77
C LYS A 387 -8.89 -19.99 35.77
N VAL A 388 -7.86 -20.41 35.06
CA VAL A 388 -6.54 -19.77 35.07
C VAL A 388 -6.44 -18.80 33.89
N ARG A 389 -6.17 -17.52 34.17
CA ARG A 389 -5.99 -16.49 33.15
C ARG A 389 -4.59 -16.56 32.54
N LEU A 390 -4.45 -16.09 31.30
CA LEU A 390 -3.16 -15.90 30.66
C LEU A 390 -2.47 -14.67 31.27
N GLU A 391 -1.67 -14.90 32.31
CA GLU A 391 -0.97 -13.87 33.07
C GLU A 391 0.50 -14.27 33.27
N ARG A 392 1.43 -13.29 33.22
CA ARG A 392 2.86 -13.54 33.55
C ARG A 392 3.03 -13.79 35.05
N VAL A 393 2.39 -12.93 35.81
CA VAL A 393 2.26 -12.96 37.28
C VAL A 393 0.86 -12.46 37.60
N ALA A 394 0.33 -12.82 38.77
CA ALA A 394 -1.04 -12.47 39.16
C ALA A 394 -1.33 -10.97 38.93
N GLY A 395 -2.34 -10.68 38.10
CA GLY A 395 -2.76 -9.31 37.76
C GLY A 395 -2.03 -8.67 36.57
N GLN A 396 -1.01 -9.32 35.99
CA GLN A 396 -0.35 -8.87 34.75
C GLN A 396 -0.74 -9.77 33.57
N THR A 397 -1.79 -9.36 32.83
CA THR A 397 -2.31 -10.08 31.66
C THR A 397 -1.33 -10.12 30.48
N LEU A 398 -1.28 -11.25 29.80
CA LEU A 398 -0.58 -11.46 28.53
C LEU A 398 -1.46 -11.09 27.31
N GLY A 399 -2.71 -10.70 27.56
CA GLY A 399 -3.73 -10.58 26.52
C GLY A 399 -4.28 -11.94 26.11
N ASP A 400 -4.91 -11.99 24.95
CA ASP A 400 -5.50 -13.17 24.35
C ASP A 400 -4.60 -13.84 23.31
N ILE A 401 -4.86 -15.14 23.10
CA ILE A 401 -4.42 -15.85 21.90
C ILE A 401 -5.56 -15.76 20.90
N ASP A 402 -5.29 -15.18 19.73
CA ASP A 402 -6.32 -14.90 18.72
C ASP A 402 -7.04 -16.18 18.29
N VAL A 403 -6.28 -17.23 17.94
CA VAL A 403 -6.82 -18.58 17.64
C VAL A 403 -5.97 -19.67 18.30
N LEU A 404 -6.60 -20.51 19.11
CA LEU A 404 -6.01 -21.70 19.73
C LEU A 404 -6.55 -22.95 19.02
N VAL A 405 -5.65 -23.80 18.50
CA VAL A 405 -6.02 -25.06 17.87
C VAL A 405 -5.39 -26.23 18.62
N ILE A 406 -6.22 -27.17 19.06
CA ILE A 406 -5.76 -28.44 19.64
C ILE A 406 -5.94 -29.51 18.56
N ASP A 407 -4.84 -30.14 18.12
CA ASP A 407 -4.84 -31.21 17.12
C ASP A 407 -4.38 -32.53 17.78
N PRO A 408 -5.32 -33.37 18.24
CA PRO A 408 -4.98 -34.65 18.87
C PRO A 408 -4.21 -35.63 17.96
N PRO A 409 -4.55 -35.80 16.66
CA PRO A 409 -3.75 -36.60 15.73
C PRO A 409 -2.28 -36.17 15.65
N ALA A 410 -2.01 -34.87 15.62
CA ALA A 410 -0.66 -34.34 15.59
C ALA A 410 0.01 -34.27 16.97
N ARG A 411 -0.75 -34.48 18.06
CA ARG A 411 -0.33 -34.18 19.44
C ARG A 411 0.27 -32.79 19.57
N ALA A 412 -0.42 -31.79 19.02
CA ALA A 412 0.04 -30.42 19.02
C ALA A 412 -1.03 -29.45 19.50
N VAL A 413 -0.60 -28.44 20.27
CA VAL A 413 -1.38 -27.25 20.60
C VAL A 413 -0.78 -26.09 19.81
N TYR A 414 -1.55 -25.51 18.90
CA TYR A 414 -1.13 -24.36 18.11
C TYR A 414 -1.68 -23.08 18.72
N GLY A 415 -0.79 -22.15 19.04
CA GLY A 415 -1.15 -20.77 19.35
C GLY A 415 -0.93 -19.91 18.11
N LEU A 416 -2.01 -19.36 17.55
CA LEU A 416 -1.96 -18.52 16.36
C LEU A 416 -2.24 -17.09 16.76
N GLU A 417 -1.29 -16.21 16.47
CA GLU A 417 -1.54 -14.76 16.46
C GLU A 417 -2.00 -14.40 15.05
N VAL A 418 -3.16 -13.79 14.93
CA VAL A 418 -3.76 -13.46 13.64
C VAL A 418 -3.65 -11.96 13.42
N LYS A 419 -3.04 -11.58 12.31
CA LYS A 419 -2.89 -10.18 11.93
C LYS A 419 -3.21 -10.00 10.46
N ASP A 420 -4.27 -9.25 10.21
CA ASP A 420 -4.57 -8.75 8.87
C ASP A 420 -3.70 -7.52 8.61
N PHE A 421 -2.41 -7.75 8.38
CA PHE A 421 -1.50 -6.68 8.02
C PHE A 421 -1.76 -6.27 6.58
N GLU A 422 -2.03 -5.00 6.42
CA GLU A 422 -1.98 -4.39 5.12
C GLU A 422 -0.55 -4.27 4.63
N VAL A 423 -0.26 -4.82 3.45
CA VAL A 423 1.09 -4.84 2.92
C VAL A 423 1.68 -3.43 2.84
N ALA A 424 2.86 -3.26 3.46
CA ALA A 424 3.68 -2.07 3.30
C ALA A 424 4.10 -1.84 1.83
N ARG A 425 3.83 -0.64 1.32
CA ARG A 425 4.06 -0.27 -0.09
C ARG A 425 5.31 0.59 -0.28
N THR A 426 5.85 1.12 0.81
CA THR A 426 7.02 1.99 0.82
C THR A 426 7.99 1.52 1.90
N PRO A 427 9.30 1.80 1.79
CA PRO A 427 10.26 1.48 2.86
C PRO A 427 9.87 2.11 4.20
N ALA A 428 9.27 3.29 4.20
CA ALA A 428 8.78 3.91 5.43
C ALA A 428 7.61 3.15 6.08
N GLU A 429 6.65 2.70 5.28
CA GLU A 429 5.57 1.82 5.77
C GLU A 429 6.16 0.50 6.31
N LEU A 430 7.13 -0.07 5.60
CA LEU A 430 7.78 -1.33 6.00
C LEU A 430 8.58 -1.18 7.30
N SER A 431 9.31 -0.08 7.47
CA SER A 431 10.02 0.19 8.72
C SER A 431 9.05 0.29 9.89
N ASN A 432 7.91 0.96 9.72
CA ASN A 432 6.89 1.07 10.76
C ASN A 432 6.26 -0.30 11.09
N GLU A 433 5.99 -1.10 10.06
CA GLU A 433 5.51 -2.48 10.21
C GLU A 433 6.52 -3.33 11.01
N LEU A 434 7.80 -3.34 10.62
CA LEU A 434 8.84 -4.10 11.32
C LEU A 434 9.04 -3.66 12.78
N GLN A 435 8.89 -2.37 13.09
CA GLN A 435 8.92 -1.89 14.48
C GLN A 435 7.76 -2.45 15.31
N GLN A 436 6.57 -2.58 14.74
CA GLN A 436 5.40 -3.14 15.42
C GLN A 436 5.47 -4.67 15.53
N ILE A 437 6.04 -5.34 14.53
CA ILE A 437 6.01 -6.79 14.43
C ILE A 437 7.21 -7.43 15.16
N VAL A 438 8.43 -6.94 14.92
CA VAL A 438 9.68 -7.64 15.31
C VAL A 438 10.52 -6.83 16.31
N HIS A 439 10.74 -5.53 16.08
CA HIS A 439 11.80 -4.81 16.80
C HIS A 439 11.36 -4.05 18.07
N GLY A 440 10.07 -3.75 18.24
CA GLY A 440 9.58 -3.05 19.43
C GLY A 440 9.61 -3.89 20.71
N GLU A 441 9.77 -3.25 21.88
CA GLU A 441 9.72 -3.95 23.18
C GLU A 441 8.42 -4.74 23.39
N LYS A 442 7.30 -4.18 22.90
CA LYS A 442 5.96 -4.80 22.90
C LYS A 442 5.55 -5.22 21.50
N CYS A 443 6.49 -5.68 20.69
CA CYS A 443 6.20 -6.16 19.34
C CYS A 443 5.34 -7.44 19.37
N THR A 444 4.66 -7.70 18.26
CA THR A 444 3.79 -8.87 18.09
C THR A 444 4.52 -10.18 18.40
N VAL A 445 5.75 -10.34 17.93
CA VAL A 445 6.55 -11.56 18.15
C VAL A 445 6.81 -11.79 19.64
N ASN A 446 7.26 -10.77 20.38
CA ASN A 446 7.58 -10.91 21.81
C ASN A 446 6.34 -11.17 22.68
N LEU A 447 5.23 -10.51 22.36
CA LEU A 447 3.96 -10.74 23.06
C LEU A 447 3.44 -12.16 22.80
N HIS A 448 3.46 -12.60 21.55
CA HIS A 448 3.02 -13.95 21.20
C HIS A 448 3.93 -15.03 21.79
N GLN A 449 5.25 -14.83 21.76
CA GLN A 449 6.21 -15.74 22.40
C GLN A 449 5.90 -15.93 23.88
N SER A 450 5.51 -14.86 24.58
CA SER A 450 5.12 -14.94 26.00
C SER A 450 3.86 -15.79 26.20
N ARG A 451 2.89 -15.74 25.28
CA ARG A 451 1.67 -16.56 25.31
C ARG A 451 1.97 -18.03 25.04
N LEU A 452 2.86 -18.31 24.09
CA LEU A 452 3.32 -19.66 23.76
C LEU A 452 4.10 -20.31 24.92
N SER A 453 4.96 -19.55 25.60
CA SER A 453 5.64 -20.01 26.81
C SER A 453 4.63 -20.34 27.91
N TRP A 454 3.63 -19.49 28.12
CA TRP A 454 2.56 -19.76 29.09
C TRP A 454 1.79 -21.04 28.75
N LEU A 455 1.43 -21.27 27.49
CA LEU A 455 0.79 -22.52 27.05
C LEU A 455 1.68 -23.74 27.31
N SER A 456 2.98 -23.61 27.09
CA SER A 456 3.95 -24.70 27.29
C SER A 456 4.08 -25.06 28.76
N GLU A 457 4.15 -24.06 29.63
CA GLU A 457 4.22 -24.23 31.10
C GLU A 457 2.94 -24.84 31.68
N HIS A 458 1.78 -24.57 31.05
CA HIS A 458 0.45 -25.01 31.51
C HIS A 458 -0.16 -26.08 30.58
N LEU A 459 0.66 -26.83 29.83
CA LEU A 459 0.18 -27.76 28.81
C LEU A 459 -0.72 -28.85 29.38
N ASP A 460 -0.40 -29.33 30.59
CA ASP A 460 -1.21 -30.31 31.31
C ASP A 460 -2.61 -29.79 31.66
N LEU A 461 -2.72 -28.50 32.02
CA LEU A 461 -3.99 -27.82 32.26
C LEU A 461 -4.78 -27.66 30.96
N VAL A 462 -4.11 -27.28 29.87
CA VAL A 462 -4.72 -27.14 28.53
C VAL A 462 -5.34 -28.46 28.09
N LEU A 463 -4.56 -29.55 28.08
CA LEU A 463 -5.05 -30.86 27.65
C LEU A 463 -6.23 -31.34 28.49
N ARG A 464 -6.16 -31.18 29.82
CA ARG A 464 -7.26 -31.54 30.72
C ARG A 464 -8.52 -30.72 30.46
N HIS A 465 -8.38 -29.41 30.25
CA HIS A 465 -9.51 -28.52 29.98
C HIS A 465 -10.29 -28.93 28.73
N PHE A 466 -9.58 -29.41 27.69
CA PHE A 466 -10.19 -29.85 26.43
C PHE A 466 -10.50 -31.35 26.38
N GLY A 467 -10.55 -32.04 27.54
CA GLY A 467 -11.01 -33.43 27.63
C GLY A 467 -9.96 -34.49 27.30
N LEU A 468 -8.69 -34.12 27.13
CA LEU A 468 -7.57 -35.00 26.81
C LEU A 468 -6.81 -35.45 28.07
N VAL A 469 -7.55 -35.76 29.14
CA VAL A 469 -7.03 -36.03 30.49
C VAL A 469 -6.09 -37.25 30.57
N LYS A 470 -6.18 -38.16 29.59
CA LYS A 470 -5.37 -39.40 29.53
C LYS A 470 -4.08 -39.26 28.72
N GLU A 471 -3.89 -38.13 28.05
CA GLU A 471 -2.69 -37.89 27.26
C GLU A 471 -1.52 -37.47 28.15
N ASP A 472 -0.30 -37.91 27.80
CA ASP A 472 0.93 -37.48 28.46
C ASP A 472 1.41 -36.14 27.86
N PRO A 473 1.43 -35.03 28.61
CA PRO A 473 1.85 -33.72 28.10
C PRO A 473 3.25 -33.73 27.48
N ARG A 474 4.14 -34.64 27.90
CA ARG A 474 5.52 -34.75 27.35
C ARG A 474 5.56 -35.23 25.90
N ARG A 475 4.45 -35.80 25.41
CA ARG A 475 4.30 -36.24 24.01
C ARG A 475 3.63 -35.19 23.13
N TRP A 476 3.31 -34.03 23.71
CA TRP A 476 2.65 -32.94 23.03
C TRP A 476 3.60 -31.78 22.83
N SER A 477 3.43 -31.06 21.72
CA SER A 477 4.20 -29.85 21.42
C SER A 477 3.30 -28.62 21.39
N VAL A 478 3.81 -27.49 21.88
CA VAL A 478 3.22 -26.18 21.62
C VAL A 478 3.92 -25.56 20.42
N VAL A 479 3.16 -25.14 19.42
CA VAL A 479 3.69 -24.57 18.17
C VAL A 479 3.03 -23.21 17.94
N GLY A 480 3.84 -22.21 17.57
CA GLY A 480 3.37 -20.86 17.32
C GLY A 480 3.49 -20.47 15.85
N TYR A 481 2.48 -19.77 15.35
CA TYR A 481 2.56 -19.07 14.06
C TYR A 481 1.96 -17.68 14.19
N ILE A 482 2.45 -16.76 13.35
CA ILE A 482 1.76 -15.50 13.04
C ILE A 482 1.09 -15.67 11.69
N VAL A 483 -0.24 -15.63 11.66
CA VAL A 483 -1.05 -15.87 10.47
C VAL A 483 -1.47 -14.55 9.85
N THR A 484 -1.23 -14.42 8.55
CA THR A 484 -1.46 -13.22 7.75
C THR A 484 -2.40 -13.50 6.58
N SER A 485 -3.16 -12.49 6.16
CA SER A 485 -4.11 -12.60 5.05
C SER A 485 -3.41 -12.66 3.69
N GLU A 486 -2.33 -11.91 3.54
CA GLU A 486 -1.45 -11.89 2.37
C GLU A 486 0.02 -12.06 2.79
N PRO A 487 0.89 -12.58 1.90
CA PRO A 487 2.34 -12.62 2.15
C PRO A 487 2.91 -11.23 2.43
N LEU A 488 3.67 -11.08 3.51
CA LEU A 488 4.30 -9.81 3.89
C LEU A 488 5.74 -9.71 3.43
N VAL A 489 6.19 -8.48 3.16
CA VAL A 489 7.60 -8.19 2.87
C VAL A 489 8.44 -8.26 4.15
N GLY A 490 7.96 -7.75 5.29
CA GLY A 490 8.72 -7.67 6.54
C GLY A 490 9.38 -8.98 6.98
N PRO A 491 8.63 -10.10 7.08
CA PRO A 491 9.18 -11.40 7.44
C PRO A 491 10.21 -11.98 6.47
N LEU A 492 10.28 -11.47 5.23
CA LEU A 492 11.32 -11.85 4.26
C LEU A 492 12.60 -11.01 4.42
N VAL A 493 12.52 -9.86 5.09
CA VAL A 493 13.64 -8.93 5.32
C VAL A 493 14.31 -9.17 6.67
N VAL A 494 13.55 -9.62 7.69
CA VAL A 494 14.04 -9.80 9.06
C VAL A 494 13.72 -11.20 9.57
N GLU A 495 14.70 -11.84 10.21
CA GLU A 495 14.48 -13.11 10.91
C GLU A 495 13.58 -12.92 12.14
N SER A 496 12.60 -13.80 12.28
CA SER A 496 11.67 -13.84 13.41
C SER A 496 11.78 -15.18 14.13
N SER A 497 11.67 -15.18 15.46
CA SER A 497 11.62 -16.42 16.26
C SER A 497 10.33 -17.19 16.06
N ILE A 498 9.26 -16.53 15.59
CA ILE A 498 7.98 -17.15 15.26
C ILE A 498 7.76 -17.06 13.75
N PRO A 499 7.47 -18.17 13.05
CA PRO A 499 7.24 -18.15 11.61
C PRO A 499 5.96 -17.39 11.24
N PHE A 500 6.05 -16.64 10.13
CA PHE A 500 4.90 -16.00 9.48
C PHE A 500 4.40 -16.92 8.37
N VAL A 501 3.08 -17.10 8.30
CA VAL A 501 2.41 -17.94 7.32
C VAL A 501 1.11 -17.29 6.86
N THR A 502 0.67 -17.61 5.66
CA THR A 502 -0.69 -17.27 5.20
C THR A 502 -1.72 -18.26 5.78
N LEU A 503 -3.00 -17.92 5.65
CA LEU A 503 -4.09 -18.83 6.00
C LEU A 503 -3.99 -20.18 5.25
N ASP A 504 -3.73 -20.13 3.94
CA ASP A 504 -3.61 -21.33 3.12
C ASP A 504 -2.41 -22.18 3.56
N GLU A 505 -1.26 -21.53 3.85
CA GLU A 505 -0.05 -22.21 4.31
C GLU A 505 -0.24 -22.90 5.66
N VAL A 506 -0.88 -22.24 6.63
CA VAL A 506 -1.10 -22.85 7.95
C VAL A 506 -2.08 -24.03 7.87
N ASP A 507 -3.13 -23.93 7.07
CA ASP A 507 -4.05 -25.05 6.84
C ASP A 507 -3.30 -26.22 6.17
N ASP A 508 -2.48 -25.94 5.16
CA ASP A 508 -1.64 -26.94 4.49
C ASP A 508 -0.66 -27.63 5.44
N ILE A 509 0.05 -26.87 6.28
CA ILE A 509 0.98 -27.40 7.28
C ILE A 509 0.24 -28.36 8.23
N MET A 510 -0.91 -27.93 8.76
CA MET A 510 -1.71 -28.76 9.68
C MET A 510 -2.31 -29.99 8.98
N ASN A 511 -2.52 -29.94 7.67
CA ASN A 511 -3.04 -31.07 6.87
C ASN A 511 -1.95 -32.05 6.44
N ARG A 512 -0.73 -31.58 6.13
CA ARG A 512 0.42 -32.42 5.76
C ARG A 512 0.90 -33.30 6.91
N GLY A 513 0.79 -32.82 8.15
CA GLY A 513 1.04 -33.62 9.36
C GLY A 513 0.23 -34.92 9.45
N ARG A 514 -0.89 -35.04 8.71
CA ARG A 514 -1.68 -36.30 8.62
C ARG A 514 -1.15 -37.31 7.61
N ARG A 515 -0.42 -36.88 6.57
CA ARG A 515 -0.02 -37.77 5.45
C ARG A 515 1.18 -38.66 5.78
N SER A 516 2.07 -38.25 6.69
CA SER A 516 3.22 -39.08 7.13
C SER A 516 2.82 -40.30 7.98
N GLY A 517 1.61 -40.33 8.54
CA GLY A 517 1.11 -41.44 9.38
C GLY A 517 0.42 -42.57 8.62
N ARG A 518 0.25 -42.48 7.29
CA ARG A 518 -0.62 -43.41 6.52
C ARG A 518 0.12 -44.37 5.57
N THR A 519 1.45 -44.32 5.49
CA THR A 519 2.26 -45.17 4.61
C THR A 519 2.95 -46.37 5.29
N SER A 520 2.69 -46.67 6.58
CA SER A 520 3.36 -47.78 7.29
C SER A 520 2.48 -48.99 7.65
N ARG A 521 1.34 -49.22 6.97
CA ARG A 521 0.57 -50.46 7.12
C ARG A 521 -0.07 -50.95 5.83
N ARG A 522 0.75 -51.55 4.96
CA ARG A 522 0.41 -52.73 4.14
C ARG A 522 1.69 -53.50 3.87
N SER A 523 1.95 -54.49 4.73
CA SER A 523 2.73 -55.69 4.41
C SER A 523 1.78 -56.87 4.50
#